data_AF-A0A426RYZ5-F1
#
_entry.id   AF-A0A426RYZ5-F1
#
_cell.length_a   1.000
_cell.length_b   1.000
_cell.length_c   1.000
_cell.angle_alpha   90.00
_cell.angle_beta   90.00
_cell.angle_gamma   90.00
#
_symmetry.space_group_name_H-M   'P 1'
#
loop_
_entity.id
_entity.type
_entity.pdbx_description
1 polymer ?
#
loop_
_entity_poly.entity_id
_entity_poly.type
_entity_poly.pdbx_seq_one_letter_code
_entity_poly.pdbx_strand_id
1 'polypeptide(L)' 'MSDVTFQPSLYYDVVARDDNEDCTNVGKEFHVNPCYSNGGLVTVQCGLCRQDMTLISATLLDPQPEVS' A
#
# COMPACT_ATOMS: atom_id res chain seq x y z
N MET A 1 0.62 -8.10 12.20
CA MET A 1 1.89 -7.82 11.49
C MET A 1 2.79 -7.13 12.48
N SER A 2 4.07 -7.51 12.55
CA SER A 2 5.09 -6.74 13.27
C SER A 2 5.00 -5.28 12.80
N ASP A 3 5.10 -4.30 13.71
CA ASP A 3 4.97 -2.87 13.38
C ASP A 3 5.98 -2.49 12.28
N VAL A 4 5.52 -2.48 11.03
CA VAL A 4 6.31 -2.02 9.89
C VAL A 4 6.42 -0.51 10.03
N THR A 5 7.57 -0.03 10.47
CA THR A 5 7.86 1.40 10.51
C THR A 5 8.31 1.82 9.11
N PHE A 6 7.44 2.54 8.39
CA PHE A 6 7.79 3.08 7.08
C PHE A 6 8.68 4.32 7.22
N GLN A 7 9.77 4.34 6.45
CA GLN A 7 10.63 5.52 6.35
C GLN A 7 9.98 6.58 5.46
N PRO A 8 9.99 7.86 5.87
CA PRO A 8 9.38 8.95 5.11
C PRO A 8 10.08 9.15 3.76
N SER A 9 9.28 9.51 2.76
CA SER A 9 9.73 9.89 1.42
C SER A 9 10.46 8.80 0.63
N LEU A 10 10.22 7.53 0.96
CA LEU A 10 10.68 6.37 0.18
C LEU A 10 9.53 5.64 -0.49
N TYR A 11 9.86 4.85 -1.52
CA TYR A 11 8.94 4.00 -2.26
C TYR A 11 9.06 2.54 -1.88
N TYR A 12 7.93 1.86 -1.88
CA TYR A 12 7.76 0.46 -1.50
C TYR A 12 7.01 -0.31 -2.59
N ASP A 13 7.30 -1.60 -2.69
CA ASP A 13 6.44 -2.57 -3.36
C ASP A 13 5.41 -3.12 -2.35
N VAL A 14 4.12 -2.91 -2.60
CA VAL A 14 3.05 -3.15 -1.63
C VAL A 14 1.99 -4.09 -2.19
N VAL A 15 1.55 -5.05 -1.39
CA VAL A 15 0.30 -5.78 -1.62
C VAL A 15 -0.71 -5.35 -0.57
N ALA A 16 -1.90 -4.93 -1.01
CA ALA A 16 -3.00 -4.51 -0.16
C ALA A 16 -4.29 -5.27 -0.50
N ARG A 17 -5.15 -5.49 0.49
CA ARG A 17 -6.42 -6.20 0.35
C ARG A 17 -7.59 -5.34 0.79
N ASP A 18 -8.67 -5.35 0.02
CA ASP A 18 -9.91 -4.69 0.42
C ASP A 18 -10.67 -5.61 1.40
N ASP A 19 -10.87 -5.14 2.63
CA ASP A 19 -11.57 -5.86 3.70
C ASP A 19 -13.00 -5.36 3.92
N ASN A 20 -13.49 -4.44 3.09
CA ASN A 20 -14.85 -3.93 3.18
C ASN A 20 -15.85 -4.96 2.64
N GLU A 21 -16.65 -5.56 3.52
CA GLU A 21 -17.67 -6.58 3.19
C GLU A 21 -18.71 -6.10 2.17
N ASP A 22 -18.95 -4.79 2.08
CA ASP A 22 -19.90 -4.19 1.14
C ASP A 22 -19.29 -3.87 -0.24
N CYS A 23 -17.98 -4.10 -0.44
CA CYS A 23 -17.31 -3.83 -1.71
C CYS A 23 -17.26 -5.05 -2.62
N THR A 24 -17.48 -4.85 -3.92
CA THR A 24 -17.22 -5.87 -4.96
C THR A 24 -15.77 -6.36 -5.00
N ASN A 25 -14.84 -5.61 -4.40
CA ASN A 25 -13.44 -5.99 -4.28
C ASN A 25 -13.09 -6.69 -2.96
N VAL A 26 -14.06 -6.95 -2.08
CA VAL A 26 -13.83 -7.65 -0.82
C VAL A 26 -12.98 -8.90 -0.99
N GLY A 27 -11.94 -9.02 -0.16
CA GLY A 27 -10.98 -10.13 -0.16
C GLY A 27 -9.99 -10.13 -1.32
N LYS A 28 -10.11 -9.23 -2.30
CA LYS A 28 -9.16 -9.16 -3.42
C LYS A 28 -7.90 -8.42 -3.03
N GLU A 29 -6.77 -8.96 -3.46
CA GLU A 29 -5.45 -8.36 -3.29
C GLU A 29 -5.05 -7.58 -4.53
N PHE A 30 -4.39 -6.45 -4.30
CA PHE A 30 -3.91 -5.54 -5.33
C PHE A 30 -2.44 -5.24 -5.09
N HIS A 31 -1.67 -5.31 -6.17
CA HIS A 31 -0.25 -5.03 -6.19
C HIS A 31 -0.04 -3.58 -6.60
N VAL A 32 0.62 -2.80 -5.74
CA VAL A 32 0.88 -1.37 -5.94
C VAL A 32 2.39 -1.15 -5.91
N ASN A 33 2.96 -0.92 -7.09
CA ASN A 33 4.38 -0.67 -7.27
C ASN A 33 4.58 0.42 -8.34
N PRO A 34 5.19 1.58 -8.01
CA PRO A 34 5.72 1.95 -6.70
C PRO A 34 4.65 2.61 -5.79
N CYS A 35 4.71 2.37 -4.48
CA CYS A 35 3.87 3.01 -3.48
C CYS A 35 4.68 3.98 -2.62
N TYR A 36 4.31 5.26 -2.60
CA TYR A 36 5.03 6.31 -1.89
C TYR A 36 4.67 6.34 -0.39
N SER A 37 5.69 6.39 0.47
CA SER A 37 5.50 6.68 1.89
C SER A 37 5.53 8.19 2.15
N ASN A 38 4.36 8.78 2.40
CA ASN A 38 4.26 10.20 2.73
C ASN A 38 4.37 10.40 4.24
N GLY A 39 5.45 11.03 4.71
CA GLY A 39 5.64 11.28 6.15
C GLY A 39 5.75 10.01 7.01
N GLY A 40 6.16 8.88 6.43
CA GLY A 40 6.26 7.58 7.12
C GLY A 40 4.93 6.82 7.15
N LEU A 41 3.97 7.19 6.30
CA LEU A 41 2.70 6.49 6.13
C LEU A 41 2.58 5.96 4.70
N VAL A 42 2.20 4.69 4.59
CA VAL A 42 1.83 4.04 3.33
C VAL A 42 0.36 3.70 3.41
N THR A 43 -0.43 4.23 2.48
CA THR A 43 -1.88 4.01 2.41
C THR A 43 -2.25 3.61 1.00
N VAL A 44 -3.00 2.52 0.87
CA VAL A 44 -3.60 2.10 -0.41
C VAL A 44 -5.10 2.19 -0.24
N GLN A 45 -5.77 2.91 -1.14
CA GLN A 45 -7.21 3.07 -1.13
C GLN A 45 -7.84 2.27 -2.27
N CYS A 46 -8.93 1.57 -1.99
CA CYS A 46 -9.68 0.88 -3.04
C CYS A 46 -10.34 1.91 -3.97
N GLY A 47 -10.06 1.82 -5.28
CA GLY A 47 -10.63 2.74 -6.28
C GLY A 47 -12.15 2.66 -6.45
N LEU A 48 -12.82 1.64 -5.88
CA LEU A 48 -14.28 1.48 -5.93
C LEU A 48 -14.97 2.00 -4.67
N CYS A 49 -14.70 1.39 -3.51
CA CYS A 49 -15.38 1.77 -2.26
C CYS A 49 -14.74 2.98 -1.56
N ARG A 50 -13.55 3.40 -2.00
CA ARG A 50 -12.75 4.49 -1.41
C ARG A 50 -12.38 4.28 0.06
N GLN A 51 -12.47 3.06 0.56
CA GLN A 51 -11.97 2.70 1.88
C GLN A 51 -10.48 2.38 1.79
N ASP A 52 -9.77 2.62 2.89
CA ASP A 52 -8.39 2.21 3.04
C ASP A 52 -8.32 0.69 3.10
N MET A 53 -7.36 0.15 2.36
CA MET A 53 -7.13 -1.28 2.25
C MET A 53 -6.12 -1.74 3.30
N THR A 54 -6.26 -2.97 3.75
CA THR A 54 -5.32 -3.60 4.67
C THR A 54 -4.02 -3.92 3.92
N LEU A 55 -2.90 -3.37 4.38
CA LEU A 55 -1.59 -3.75 3.86
C LEU A 55 -1.29 -5.19 4.28
N ILE A 56 -0.95 -6.04 3.31
CA ILE A 56 -0.59 -7.46 3.54
C ILE A 56 0.93 -7.62 3.57
N SER A 57 1.62 -6.95 2.65
CA SER A 57 3.08 -6.91 2.60
C SER A 57 3.57 -5.55 2.09
N ALA A 58 4.78 -5.18 2.49
CA ALA A 58 5.48 -4.03 1.96
C ALA A 58 6.98 -4.29 1.98
N THR A 59 7.64 -4.06 0.84
CA THR A 59 9.09 -4.23 0.66
C THR A 59 9.67 -2.90 0.21
N LEU A 60 10.70 -2.40 0.90
CA LEU A 60 11.40 -1.18 0.48
C LEU A 60 12.03 -1.40 -0.90
N LEU A 61 11.81 -0.49 -1.85
CA LEU A 61 12.45 -0.57 -3.15
C LEU A 61 13.93 -0.21 -3.02
N ASP A 62 14.81 -1.06 -3.55
CA ASP A 62 16.24 -0.78 -3.66
C ASP A 62 16.73 -1.30 -5.02
N PRO A 63 17.01 -0.42 -6.01
CA PRO A 63 17.07 1.04 -5.89
C PRO A 63 15.69 1.71 -5.76
N GLN A 64 15.70 2.93 -5.20
CA GLN A 64 14.54 3.82 -5.25
C GLN A 64 14.26 4.25 -6.70
N PRO A 65 12.99 4.38 -7.13
CA PRO A 65 12.65 4.81 -8.47
C PRO A 65 13.09 6.26 -8.71
N GLU A 66 13.52 6.56 -9.95
CA GLU A 66 13.80 7.93 -10.37
C GLU A 66 12.47 8.69 -10.50
N VAL A 67 12.30 9.72 -9.66
CA VAL A 67 11.16 10.64 -9.74
C VAL A 67 11.63 11.92 -10.41
N SER A 68 11.10 12.20 -11.60
CA SER A 68 11.39 13.39 -12.41
C SER A 68 10.39 14.52 -12.20
#